data_AF-A0A2L0F5H3-F1
#
_entry.id   AF-A0A2L0F5H3-F1
#
_cell.length_a   1.000
_cell.length_b   1.000
_cell.length_c   1.000
_cell.angle_alpha   90.00
_cell.angle_beta   90.00
_cell.angle_gamma   90.00
#
_symmetry.space_group_name_H-M   'P 1'
#
loop_
_entity.id
_entity.type
_entity.pdbx_description
1 polymer ?
#
loop_
_entity_poly.entity_id
_entity_poly.type
_entity_poly.pdbx_seq_one_letter_code
_entity_poly.pdbx_strand_id
1 'polypeptide(L)'
;MRYDRTVLAYHGCDADVADQLLAGTSFRPSENAYDWLGKGIYFWEYGHDRALRFARFQQERGKVKNPTVIGAVLQLGRCFDLMDTRFTLELAVAFNALKQSWDSSTPWPVNRGKTPDEELRFLDCAVLNFYLEQFEATAPFQTVRGAFVEGDVAFSGSRIQRETHIQIAVRDPGCILGVFRPMMDR
;
A
#
# COMPACT_ATOMS: atom_id res chain seq x y z
N MET A 1 -14.92 -14.09 -15.78
CA MET A 1 -14.98 -14.77 -14.48
C MET A 1 -14.12 -13.97 -13.51
N ARG A 2 -14.71 -13.29 -12.51
CA ARG A 2 -13.89 -12.71 -11.43
C ARG A 2 -13.35 -13.90 -10.64
N TYR A 3 -12.07 -14.23 -10.82
CA TYR A 3 -11.43 -15.22 -9.96
C TYR A 3 -11.52 -14.66 -8.55
N ASP A 4 -12.17 -15.39 -7.64
CA ASP A 4 -12.50 -14.86 -6.31
C ASP A 4 -11.23 -14.73 -5.47
N ARG A 5 -10.62 -13.54 -5.48
CA ARG A 5 -9.44 -13.19 -4.70
C ARG A 5 -9.87 -12.20 -3.63
N THR A 6 -10.76 -12.66 -2.76
CA THR A 6 -11.21 -11.87 -1.62
C THR A 6 -10.24 -12.05 -0.45
N VAL A 7 -9.78 -10.94 0.12
CA VAL A 7 -8.89 -10.93 1.29
C VAL A 7 -9.47 -10.05 2.39
N LEU A 8 -9.10 -10.36 3.63
CA LEU A 8 -9.34 -9.46 4.76
C LEU A 8 -8.12 -8.54 4.90
N ALA A 9 -8.37 -7.25 5.02
CA ALA A 9 -7.32 -6.27 5.19
C ALA A 9 -7.73 -5.21 6.21
N TYR A 10 -6.75 -4.46 6.71
CA TYR A 10 -6.94 -3.52 7.80
C TYR A 10 -6.39 -2.15 7.44
N HIS A 11 -7.08 -1.09 7.87
CA HIS A 11 -6.68 0.29 7.63
C HIS A 11 -6.56 1.02 8.97
N GLY A 12 -5.36 1.49 9.28
CA GLY A 12 -5.09 2.28 10.48
C GLY A 12 -5.35 3.76 10.22
N CYS A 13 -6.21 4.38 11.03
CA CYS A 13 -6.61 5.77 10.86
C CYS A 13 -6.98 6.42 12.20
N ASP A 14 -7.49 7.65 12.15
CA ASP A 14 -8.08 8.34 13.30
C ASP A 14 -9.50 7.83 13.60
N ALA A 15 -9.90 7.82 14.87
CA ALA A 15 -11.23 7.41 15.31
C ALA A 15 -12.37 8.08 14.55
N ASP A 16 -12.29 9.39 14.30
CA ASP A 16 -13.34 10.13 13.60
C ASP A 16 -13.43 9.70 12.12
N VAL A 17 -12.29 9.35 11.52
CA VAL A 17 -12.22 8.84 10.14
C VAL A 17 -12.81 7.42 10.09
N ALA A 18 -12.49 6.56 11.06
CA ALA A 18 -13.07 5.23 11.14
C ALA A 18 -14.59 5.26 11.23
N ASP A 19 -15.15 6.12 12.07
CA ASP A 19 -16.60 6.26 12.23
C ASP A 19 -17.27 6.74 10.94
N GLN A 20 -16.65 7.69 10.22
CA GLN A 20 -17.14 8.15 8.91
C GLN A 20 -17.11 7.04 7.85
N LEU A 21 -16.03 6.27 7.79
CA LEU A 21 -15.89 5.16 6.84
C LEU A 21 -16.91 4.04 7.14
N LEU A 22 -17.09 3.71 8.42
CA LEU A 22 -18.10 2.74 8.88
C LEU A 22 -19.54 3.21 8.59
N ALA A 23 -19.77 4.53 8.58
CA ALA A 23 -21.05 5.12 8.17
C ALA A 23 -21.24 5.20 6.64
N GLY A 24 -20.27 4.75 5.84
CA GLY A 24 -20.37 4.69 4.38
C GLY A 24 -19.73 5.87 3.64
N THR A 25 -18.97 6.72 4.32
CA THR A 25 -18.15 7.74 3.62
C THR A 25 -17.08 7.07 2.78
N SER A 26 -16.81 7.61 1.59
CA SER A 26 -15.76 7.12 0.72
C SER A 26 -14.36 7.36 1.29
N PHE A 27 -13.46 6.39 1.07
CA PHE A 27 -12.03 6.57 1.32
C PHE A 27 -11.45 7.66 0.43
N ARG A 28 -10.42 8.34 0.94
CA ARG A 28 -9.58 9.25 0.15
C ARG A 28 -8.31 8.52 -0.25
N PRO A 29 -8.05 8.31 -1.56
CA PRO A 29 -6.78 7.75 -2.01
C PRO A 29 -5.61 8.64 -1.62
N SER A 30 -4.48 8.01 -1.31
CA SER A 30 -3.21 8.68 -1.18
C SER A 30 -2.61 8.92 -2.56
N GLU A 31 -2.02 10.11 -2.73
CA GLU A 31 -1.32 10.51 -3.95
C GLU A 31 0.10 11.00 -3.66
N ASN A 32 0.70 10.56 -2.55
CA ASN A 32 2.07 11.00 -2.24
C ASN A 32 3.04 10.43 -3.27
N ALA A 33 4.03 11.25 -3.64
CA ALA A 33 5.08 10.84 -4.56
C ALA A 33 6.02 9.74 -4.02
N TYR A 34 5.84 9.30 -2.77
CA TYR A 34 6.72 8.34 -2.07
C TYR A 34 5.97 7.13 -1.50
N ASP A 35 4.69 6.96 -1.82
CA ASP A 35 3.91 5.81 -1.38
C ASP A 35 4.45 4.50 -1.99
N TRP A 36 4.43 3.42 -1.21
CA TRP A 36 5.20 2.21 -1.53
C TRP A 36 4.69 1.43 -2.74
N LEU A 37 3.39 1.51 -3.02
CA LEU A 37 2.70 0.76 -4.06
C LEU A 37 2.03 1.68 -5.11
N GLY A 38 2.45 2.95 -5.18
CA GLY A 38 1.84 3.97 -6.05
C GLY A 38 0.62 4.66 -5.42
N LYS A 39 -0.19 5.33 -6.23
CA LYS A 39 -1.40 6.02 -5.76
C LYS A 39 -2.48 5.00 -5.36
N GLY A 40 -3.19 5.23 -4.26
CA GLY A 40 -4.29 4.37 -3.85
C GLY A 40 -4.68 4.45 -2.38
N ILE A 41 -5.64 3.62 -1.99
CA ILE A 41 -6.11 3.46 -0.61
C ILE A 41 -5.38 2.26 0.00
N TYR A 42 -4.65 2.49 1.09
CA TYR A 42 -3.70 1.52 1.63
C TYR A 42 -4.30 0.65 2.73
N PHE A 43 -4.05 -0.66 2.66
CA PHE A 43 -4.44 -1.64 3.66
C PHE A 43 -3.31 -2.63 3.95
N TRP A 44 -3.26 -3.12 5.19
CA TRP A 44 -2.44 -4.27 5.57
C TRP A 44 -3.26 -5.55 5.42
N GLU A 45 -2.84 -6.45 4.53
CA GLU A 45 -3.51 -7.73 4.34
C GLU A 45 -3.30 -8.62 5.56
N TYR A 46 -4.40 -9.07 6.19
CA TYR A 46 -4.41 -9.83 7.45
C TYR A 46 -3.63 -9.18 8.61
N GLY A 47 -3.23 -7.91 8.50
CA GLY A 47 -2.27 -7.25 9.39
C GLY A 47 -2.88 -6.21 10.32
N HIS A 48 -3.83 -6.60 11.19
CA HIS A 48 -4.45 -5.68 12.16
C HIS A 48 -3.42 -4.95 13.05
N ASP A 49 -2.49 -5.70 13.65
CA ASP A 49 -1.45 -5.11 14.52
C ASP A 49 -0.56 -4.11 13.77
N ARG A 50 -0.16 -4.42 12.53
CA ARG A 50 0.64 -3.51 11.69
C ARG A 50 -0.13 -2.23 11.35
N ALA A 51 -1.41 -2.34 10.99
CA ALA A 51 -2.27 -1.19 10.76
C ALA A 51 -2.38 -0.30 12.02
N LEU A 52 -2.53 -0.90 13.20
CA LEU A 52 -2.61 -0.16 14.47
C LEU A 52 -1.27 0.53 14.81
N ARG A 53 -0.15 -0.17 14.64
CA ARG A 53 1.19 0.41 14.84
C ARG A 53 1.43 1.59 13.92
N PHE A 54 1.04 1.49 12.65
CA PHE A 54 1.11 2.61 11.72
C PHE A 54 0.27 3.80 12.19
N ALA A 55 -0.97 3.58 12.63
CA ALA A 55 -1.81 4.66 13.16
C ALA A 55 -1.18 5.34 14.40
N ARG A 56 -0.54 4.56 15.29
CA ARG A 56 0.20 5.08 16.45
C ARG A 56 1.45 5.88 16.03
N PHE A 57 2.22 5.39 15.08
CA PHE A 57 3.34 6.14 14.51
C PHE A 57 2.88 7.47 13.89
N GLN A 58 1.74 7.48 13.20
CA GLN A 58 1.17 8.70 12.64
C GLN A 58 0.64 9.66 13.73
N GLN A 59 0.27 9.15 14.90
CA GLN A 59 -0.07 9.97 16.07
C GLN A 59 1.16 10.66 16.65
N GLU A 60 2.30 9.99 16.76
CA GLU A 60 3.57 10.61 17.16
C GLU A 60 3.97 11.76 16.23
N ARG A 61 3.55 11.68 14.96
CA ARG A 61 3.75 12.72 13.94
C ARG A 61 2.65 13.79 13.90
N GLY A 62 1.66 13.72 14.80
CA GLY A 62 0.54 14.65 14.89
C GLY A 62 -0.49 14.55 13.76
N LYS A 63 -0.44 13.50 12.92
CA LYS A 63 -1.38 13.30 11.81
C LYS A 63 -2.65 12.55 12.24
N VAL A 64 -2.57 11.77 13.31
CA VAL A 64 -3.67 11.03 13.93
C VAL A 64 -3.76 11.47 15.38
N LYS A 65 -4.98 11.68 15.91
CA LYS A 65 -5.21 12.04 17.31
C LYS A 65 -5.53 10.81 18.14
N ASN A 66 -6.45 9.98 17.64
CA ASN A 66 -6.94 8.77 18.30
C ASN A 66 -6.74 7.56 17.38
N PRO A 67 -5.58 6.87 17.46
CA PRO A 67 -5.29 5.71 16.63
C PRO A 67 -6.35 4.62 16.77
N THR A 68 -6.89 4.20 15.64
CA THR A 68 -7.83 3.09 15.55
C THR A 68 -7.59 2.30 14.26
N VAL A 69 -8.27 1.15 14.14
CA VAL A 69 -8.23 0.30 12.97
C VAL A 69 -9.64 -0.10 12.55
N ILE A 70 -9.91 -0.03 11.25
CA ILE A 70 -11.06 -0.68 10.63
C ILE A 70 -10.60 -1.91 9.85
N GLY A 71 -11.48 -2.90 9.74
CA GLY A 71 -11.32 -4.01 8.81
C GLY A 71 -12.03 -3.72 7.49
N ALA A 72 -11.55 -4.32 6.42
CA ALA A 72 -12.13 -4.27 5.09
C ALA A 72 -12.11 -5.66 4.42
N VAL A 73 -13.15 -5.95 3.66
CA VAL A 73 -13.20 -7.08 2.74
C VAL A 73 -12.85 -6.56 1.36
N LEU A 74 -11.71 -6.99 0.82
CA LEU A 74 -11.21 -6.50 -0.47
C LEU A 74 -11.32 -7.60 -1.52
N GLN A 75 -11.91 -7.28 -2.67
CA GLN A 75 -11.79 -8.09 -3.88
C GLN A 75 -10.61 -7.56 -4.69
N LEU A 76 -9.55 -8.35 -4.87
CA LEU A 76 -8.32 -7.86 -5.52
C LEU A 76 -8.50 -7.52 -7.02
N GLY A 77 -9.50 -8.09 -7.69
CA GLY A 77 -9.81 -7.75 -9.09
C GLY A 77 -8.64 -8.04 -10.03
N ARG A 78 -8.35 -7.14 -10.98
CA ARG A 78 -7.09 -7.16 -11.76
C ARG A 78 -5.95 -6.59 -10.91
N CYS A 79 -5.30 -7.47 -10.15
CA CYS A 79 -4.22 -7.12 -9.22
C CYS A 79 -2.85 -7.15 -9.90
N PHE A 80 -2.06 -6.10 -9.70
CA PHE A 80 -0.62 -6.09 -9.95
C PHE A 80 0.08 -6.63 -8.68
N ASP A 81 0.32 -7.93 -8.66
CA ASP A 81 0.86 -8.64 -7.49
C ASP A 81 2.38 -8.79 -7.59
N LEU A 82 3.14 -8.00 -6.82
CA LEU A 82 4.60 -7.99 -6.86
C LEU A 82 5.24 -9.30 -6.36
N MET A 83 4.46 -10.26 -5.84
CA MET A 83 4.96 -11.61 -5.57
C MET A 83 4.94 -12.51 -6.81
N ASP A 84 4.25 -12.11 -7.89
CA ASP A 84 4.36 -12.75 -9.21
C ASP A 84 5.57 -12.18 -9.95
N THR A 85 6.55 -13.05 -10.21
CA THR A 85 7.79 -12.69 -10.92
C THR A 85 7.57 -12.05 -12.29
N ARG A 86 6.42 -12.29 -12.94
CA ARG A 86 6.09 -11.61 -14.20
C ARG A 86 5.98 -10.11 -14.01
N PHE A 87 5.31 -9.67 -12.95
CA PHE A 87 5.10 -8.24 -12.68
C PHE A 87 6.37 -7.55 -12.22
N THR A 88 7.27 -8.24 -11.51
CA THR A 88 8.59 -7.67 -11.16
C THR A 88 9.51 -7.53 -12.38
N LEU A 89 9.44 -8.46 -13.35
CA LEU A 89 10.13 -8.34 -14.64
C LEU A 89 9.58 -7.17 -15.47
N GLU A 90 8.26 -7.03 -15.55
CA GLU A 90 7.60 -5.91 -16.25
C GLU A 90 7.93 -4.56 -15.61
N LEU A 91 8.03 -4.50 -14.28
CA LEU A 91 8.41 -3.28 -13.56
C LEU A 91 9.86 -2.85 -13.88
N ALA A 92 10.78 -3.81 -14.06
CA ALA A 92 12.15 -3.50 -14.49
C ALA A 92 12.21 -2.94 -15.92
N VAL A 93 11.35 -3.41 -16.82
CA VAL A 93 11.19 -2.82 -18.16
C VAL A 93 10.63 -1.41 -18.05
N ALA A 94 9.61 -1.20 -17.22
CA ALA A 94 8.99 0.09 -16.99
C ALA A 94 9.99 1.12 -16.43
N PHE A 95 10.86 0.71 -15.51
CA PHE A 95 11.94 1.55 -15.00
C PHE A 95 12.84 2.09 -16.12
N ASN A 96 13.27 1.21 -17.04
CA ASN A 96 14.12 1.61 -18.15
C ASN A 96 13.40 2.56 -19.11
N ALA A 97 12.12 2.31 -19.39
CA ALA A 97 11.30 3.19 -20.22
C ALA A 97 11.10 4.56 -19.56
N LEU A 98 10.75 4.60 -18.27
CA LEU A 98 10.60 5.83 -17.50
C LEU A 98 11.90 6.65 -17.51
N LYS A 99 13.04 5.99 -17.32
CA LYS A 99 14.35 6.64 -17.34
C LYS A 99 14.69 7.26 -18.70
N GLN A 100 14.29 6.61 -19.80
CA GLN A 100 14.49 7.14 -21.15
C GLN A 100 13.58 8.33 -21.46
N SER A 101 12.34 8.31 -20.95
CA SER A 101 11.39 9.41 -21.13
C SER A 101 11.47 10.49 -20.05
N TRP A 102 12.41 10.38 -19.11
CA TRP A 102 12.48 11.28 -17.97
C TRP A 102 12.93 12.67 -18.41
N ASP A 103 12.22 13.68 -17.95
CA ASP A 103 12.61 15.07 -18.19
C ASP A 103 13.91 15.38 -17.44
N SER A 104 14.98 15.64 -18.20
CA SER A 104 16.29 15.98 -17.64
C SER A 104 16.31 17.28 -16.83
N SER A 105 15.28 18.13 -16.95
CA SER A 105 15.14 19.33 -16.12
C SER A 105 14.59 19.02 -14.71
N THR A 106 13.97 17.86 -14.53
CA THR A 106 13.42 17.41 -13.26
C THR A 106 14.40 16.44 -12.57
N PRO A 107 14.75 16.65 -11.29
CA PRO A 107 15.62 15.72 -10.56
C PRO A 107 15.09 14.29 -10.58
N TRP A 108 15.97 13.33 -10.84
CA TRP A 108 15.62 11.92 -10.81
C TRP A 108 15.18 11.48 -9.40
N PRO A 109 14.05 10.78 -9.24
CA PRO A 109 13.58 10.33 -7.95
C PRO A 109 14.51 9.23 -7.40
N VAL A 110 14.71 9.27 -6.10
CA VAL A 110 15.52 8.29 -5.36
C VAL A 110 14.77 7.88 -4.11
N ASN A 111 14.73 6.57 -3.87
CA ASN A 111 14.27 6.04 -2.59
C ASN A 111 15.22 6.54 -1.49
N ARG A 112 14.65 6.87 -0.33
CA ARG A 112 15.41 7.41 0.81
C ARG A 112 14.63 7.21 2.10
N GLY A 113 15.31 7.18 3.23
CA GLY A 113 14.68 7.12 4.53
C GLY A 113 15.71 6.99 5.64
N LYS A 114 15.25 6.98 6.89
CA LYS A 114 16.11 6.77 8.06
C LYS A 114 16.29 5.29 8.40
N THR A 115 15.39 4.44 7.90
CA THR A 115 15.39 2.99 8.12
C THR A 115 16.11 2.28 6.97
N PRO A 116 16.59 1.03 7.19
CA PRO A 116 17.19 0.22 6.12
C PRO A 116 16.27 0.01 4.93
N ASP A 117 14.97 0.01 5.17
CA ASP A 117 13.91 -0.09 4.18
C ASP A 117 13.49 1.26 3.60
N GLU A 118 14.25 2.36 3.73
CA GLU A 118 14.01 3.62 3.03
C GLU A 118 12.52 4.03 2.85
N GLU A 119 11.87 4.38 3.95
CA GLU A 119 10.42 4.67 4.05
C GLU A 119 9.81 5.56 2.96
N LEU A 120 10.61 6.41 2.30
CA LEU A 120 10.14 7.29 1.22
C LEU A 120 10.55 6.71 -0.14
N ARG A 121 9.62 6.00 -0.78
CA ARG A 121 9.80 5.23 -2.02
C ARG A 121 9.60 6.05 -3.30
N PHE A 122 10.27 7.19 -3.42
CA PHE A 122 10.03 8.10 -4.56
C PHE A 122 10.25 7.44 -5.93
N LEU A 123 11.31 6.64 -6.06
CA LEU A 123 11.61 5.99 -7.33
C LEU A 123 10.59 4.89 -7.62
N ASP A 124 10.32 4.02 -6.64
CA ASP A 124 9.41 2.89 -6.83
C ASP A 124 7.99 3.38 -7.12
N CYS A 125 7.53 4.39 -6.39
CA CYS A 125 6.22 5.03 -6.62
C CYS A 125 6.11 5.60 -8.04
N ALA A 126 7.15 6.28 -8.52
CA ALA A 126 7.17 6.83 -9.87
C ALA A 126 7.12 5.74 -10.93
N VAL A 127 7.92 4.67 -10.79
CA VAL A 127 7.94 3.54 -11.74
C VAL A 127 6.61 2.79 -11.75
N LEU A 128 6.04 2.51 -10.58
CA LEU A 128 4.73 1.87 -10.47
C LEU A 128 3.65 2.70 -11.13
N ASN A 129 3.52 3.98 -10.78
CA ASN A 129 2.51 4.84 -11.40
C ASN A 129 2.70 4.94 -12.91
N PHE A 130 3.93 5.14 -13.40
CA PHE A 130 4.23 5.17 -14.83
C PHE A 130 3.75 3.91 -15.56
N TYR A 131 4.04 2.73 -15.01
CA TYR A 131 3.61 1.46 -15.59
C TYR A 131 2.08 1.31 -15.57
N LEU A 132 1.46 1.54 -14.42
CA LEU A 132 0.02 1.34 -14.22
C LEU A 132 -0.80 2.29 -15.10
N GLU A 133 -0.33 3.54 -15.28
CA GLU A 133 -0.95 4.55 -16.13
C GLU A 133 -1.06 4.11 -17.60
N GLN A 134 -0.18 3.21 -18.09
CA GLN A 134 -0.27 2.68 -19.46
C GLN A 134 -1.53 1.83 -19.70
N PHE A 135 -2.16 1.32 -18.65
CA PHE A 135 -3.29 0.40 -18.74
C PHE A 135 -4.63 1.04 -18.35
N GLU A 136 -4.65 2.29 -17.89
CA GLU A 136 -5.86 2.96 -17.37
C GLU A 136 -7.02 2.98 -18.36
N ALA A 137 -6.73 3.20 -19.64
CA ALA A 137 -7.76 3.32 -20.67
C ALA A 137 -8.28 1.98 -21.20
N THR A 138 -7.55 0.87 -21.00
CA THR A 138 -7.84 -0.41 -21.66
C THR A 138 -8.19 -1.52 -20.69
N ALA A 139 -7.39 -1.70 -19.65
CA ALA A 139 -7.56 -2.74 -18.65
C ALA A 139 -6.91 -2.29 -17.33
N PRO A 140 -7.49 -1.33 -16.59
CA PRO A 140 -6.84 -0.76 -15.41
C PRO A 140 -6.53 -1.85 -14.36
N PHE A 141 -5.37 -1.72 -13.71
CA PHE A 141 -5.07 -2.50 -12.50
C PHE A 141 -5.84 -1.89 -11.33
N GLN A 142 -6.68 -2.69 -10.69
CA GLN A 142 -7.59 -2.23 -9.66
C GLN A 142 -6.94 -2.22 -8.26
N THR A 143 -5.94 -3.08 -8.06
CA THR A 143 -5.14 -3.16 -6.84
C THR A 143 -3.68 -3.42 -7.17
N VAL A 144 -2.80 -2.98 -6.28
CA VAL A 144 -1.37 -3.33 -6.26
C VAL A 144 -1.10 -4.00 -4.93
N ARG A 145 -0.43 -5.14 -4.94
CA ARG A 145 -0.14 -5.95 -3.74
C ARG A 145 1.35 -6.22 -3.65
N GLY A 146 1.94 -6.06 -2.47
CA GLY A 146 3.37 -6.29 -2.27
C GLY A 146 3.69 -6.81 -0.88
N ALA A 147 4.68 -7.70 -0.80
CA ALA A 147 5.27 -8.15 0.44
C ALA A 147 6.49 -7.30 0.78
N PHE A 148 6.56 -6.86 2.03
CA PHE A 148 7.61 -5.98 2.50
C PHE A 148 8.33 -6.60 3.67
N VAL A 149 9.64 -6.69 3.55
CA VAL A 149 10.56 -7.17 4.57
C VAL A 149 11.05 -5.95 5.35
N GLU A 150 10.38 -5.65 6.46
CA GLU A 150 10.52 -4.39 7.20
C GLU A 150 10.89 -4.63 8.67
N GLY A 151 11.65 -3.68 9.23
CA GLY A 151 11.99 -3.61 10.64
C GLY A 151 13.26 -4.36 11.01
N ASP A 152 13.61 -4.28 12.30
CA ASP A 152 14.78 -4.98 12.83
C ASP A 152 14.66 -6.49 12.69
N VAL A 153 15.81 -7.17 12.68
CA VAL A 153 15.87 -8.63 12.74
C VAL A 153 15.21 -9.15 14.01
N ALA A 154 14.52 -10.29 13.91
CA ALA A 154 13.76 -10.87 15.02
C ALA A 154 14.63 -11.17 16.25
N PHE A 155 15.86 -11.61 16.01
CA PHE A 155 16.89 -11.92 17.00
C PHE A 155 18.28 -11.86 16.33
N SER A 156 19.35 -11.84 17.12
CA SER A 156 20.73 -11.75 16.61
C SER A 156 21.04 -12.85 15.58
N GLY A 157 21.58 -12.46 14.42
CA GLY A 157 21.87 -13.36 13.30
C GLY A 157 20.67 -13.76 12.44
N SER A 158 19.44 -13.35 12.78
CA SER A 158 18.25 -13.69 12.01
C SER A 158 18.20 -13.01 10.64
N ARG A 159 17.55 -13.67 9.68
CA ARG A 159 17.15 -13.11 8.38
C ARG A 159 15.65 -12.84 8.28
N ILE A 160 14.92 -12.96 9.40
CA ILE A 160 13.50 -12.69 9.53
C ILE A 160 13.35 -11.34 10.24
N GLN A 161 12.58 -10.43 9.63
CA GLN A 161 12.35 -9.09 10.15
C GLN A 161 11.02 -9.02 10.89
N ARG A 162 11.01 -8.27 12.00
CA ARG A 162 9.90 -8.21 12.96
C ARG A 162 8.62 -7.61 12.40
N GLU A 163 8.72 -6.84 11.33
CA GLU A 163 7.61 -6.07 10.79
C GLU A 163 7.27 -6.49 9.36
N THR A 164 7.74 -7.67 8.92
CA THR A 164 7.40 -8.23 7.61
C THR A 164 5.89 -8.36 7.45
N HIS A 165 5.35 -7.84 6.36
CA HIS A 165 3.90 -7.78 6.11
C HIS A 165 3.57 -7.68 4.62
N ILE A 166 2.29 -7.80 4.29
CA ILE A 166 1.76 -7.53 2.95
C ILE A 166 0.92 -6.25 3.01
N GLN A 167 1.15 -5.32 2.09
CA GLN A 167 0.24 -4.20 1.86
C GLN A 167 -0.46 -4.32 0.51
N ILE A 168 -1.62 -3.68 0.45
CA ILE A 168 -2.41 -3.51 -0.75
C ILE A 168 -2.72 -2.03 -0.92
N ALA A 169 -2.40 -1.48 -2.09
CA ALA A 169 -2.95 -0.21 -2.55
C ALA A 169 -4.15 -0.49 -3.46
N VAL A 170 -5.34 -0.12 -2.99
CA VAL A 170 -6.57 -0.18 -3.78
C VAL A 170 -6.68 1.09 -4.63
N ARG A 171 -6.66 0.91 -5.95
CA ARG A 171 -6.73 2.00 -6.94
C ARG A 171 -8.17 2.27 -7.38
N ASP A 172 -8.96 1.21 -7.45
CA ASP A 172 -10.41 1.25 -7.73
C ASP A 172 -11.20 1.01 -6.44
N PRO A 173 -11.89 2.04 -5.88
CA PRO A 173 -12.70 1.90 -4.67
C PRO A 173 -13.77 0.80 -4.76
N GLY A 174 -14.21 0.41 -5.97
CA GLY A 174 -15.14 -0.71 -6.18
C GLY A 174 -14.58 -2.08 -5.75
N CYS A 175 -13.29 -2.17 -5.45
CA CYS A 175 -12.68 -3.35 -4.85
C CYS A 175 -12.92 -3.48 -3.34
N ILE A 176 -13.38 -2.43 -2.67
CA ILE A 176 -13.72 -2.45 -1.24
C ILE A 176 -15.17 -2.93 -1.13
N LEU A 177 -15.39 -4.21 -0.83
CA LEU A 177 -16.72 -4.81 -0.76
C LEU A 177 -17.48 -4.40 0.50
N GLY A 178 -16.76 -4.05 1.55
CA GLY A 178 -17.33 -3.59 2.81
C GLY A 178 -16.24 -3.31 3.84
N VAL A 179 -16.61 -2.52 4.85
CA VAL A 179 -15.79 -2.21 6.01
C VAL A 179 -16.51 -2.64 7.28
N PHE A 180 -15.75 -2.99 8.31
CA PHE A 180 -16.30 -3.45 9.58
C PHE A 180 -15.42 -3.03 10.75
N ARG A 181 -16.02 -2.98 11.94
CA ARG A 181 -15.29 -2.78 13.19
C ARG A 181 -14.73 -4.13 13.67
N PRO A 182 -13.40 -4.33 13.74
CA PRO A 182 -12.83 -5.57 14.25
C PRO A 182 -13.20 -5.77 15.73
N MET A 183 -13.50 -7.01 16.13
CA MET A 183 -13.74 -7.38 17.53
C MET A 183 -12.50 -8.07 18.11
N MET A 184 -11.41 -7.32 18.29
CA MET A 184 -10.10 -7.88 18.69
C MET A 184 -9.78 -7.76 20.19
N ASP A 185 -10.55 -6.96 20.93
CA ASP A 185 -10.34 -6.72 22.37
C ASP A 185 -11.24 -7.59 23.28
N ARG A 186 -11.46 -8.86 22.91
CA ARG A 186 -12.19 -9.83 23.75
C ARG A 186 -11.27 -10.88 24.34
#